data_AF-A0A2S6C903-F1
#
_entry.id   AF-A0A2S6C903-F1
#
_cell.length_a   1.000
_cell.length_b   1.000
_cell.length_c   1.000
_cell.angle_alpha   90.00
_cell.angle_beta   90.00
_cell.angle_gamma   90.00
#
_symmetry.space_group_name_H-M   'P 1'
#
loop_
_entity.id
_entity.type
_entity.pdbx_description
1 polymer ?
#
loop_
_entity_poly.entity_id
_entity_poly.type
_entity_poly.pdbx_seq_one_letter_code
_entity_poly.pdbx_strand_id
1 'polypeptide(L)'
;MAAHDRTTHPALQDPVLANATDLANAMRAIATLPLAIWEGFDRLLLEGVAALQILEALNAPIKAGKALPEQAEVALAGFERALLEEFEEQSAHIMTIILCSNTFRQYYTGTQHGMTIINTLGKGISEKDPLFYHLCEMSRYNERLKYPAAYHLGMIEHIVESSKAQADRVDRLLLSALSGLVAINGVLTTIRLHRPRNQSFEQLNSSLSVQHSDVRRDYLALSKMAQAMDHHLLYGALEDFLCLPPLPRSLNKSYLQIFDKSHKAMQRFWQAVHDRWSHGSWGTAVKGVCGALGFATVKNSEVISFSTTAAYLEGVAIERRALVDAIDAQGNKAAAAQAEAAAKVNRTNVLPQEVWGRETAETFRPLAEKSKSKTRPSHPARIASDQDGREVTESTEAVKRLAVLRIEVNKASYDIFQQMYGNKIENQSDTKWEDFTAAMKGAGFSAIPSGGSVFTFKSARRDLNFHRPHPDPSIDPIMLRIMGRRLNKWFEFDKDTFVEREKVEASKEQSLGQLR
;
A
#
# COMPACT_ATOMS: atom_id res chain seq x y z
N MET A 1 4.58 58.17 4.09
CA MET A 1 5.56 57.34 4.84
C MET A 1 4.80 56.21 5.51
N ALA A 2 4.60 55.10 4.79
CA ALA A 2 3.88 53.93 5.28
C ALA A 2 4.90 52.82 5.55
N ALA A 3 5.07 52.46 6.82
CA ALA A 3 5.91 51.34 7.23
C ALA A 3 5.11 50.05 7.05
N HIS A 4 5.66 49.14 6.25
CA HIS A 4 5.11 47.82 5.97
C HIS A 4 5.74 46.84 6.96
N ASP A 5 4.97 46.43 7.96
CA ASP A 5 5.35 45.39 8.90
C ASP A 5 5.01 44.02 8.29
N ARG A 6 6.01 43.37 7.68
CA ARG A 6 5.95 41.96 7.28
C ARG A 6 6.62 41.13 8.36
N THR A 7 5.81 40.66 9.30
CA THR A 7 6.17 39.56 10.18
C THR A 7 6.26 38.27 9.36
N THR A 8 7.49 37.91 8.99
CA THR A 8 7.83 36.64 8.34
C THR A 8 7.69 35.50 9.34
N HIS A 9 6.70 34.62 9.13
CA HIS A 9 6.57 33.35 9.85
C HIS A 9 7.58 32.30 9.32
N PRO A 10 8.17 31.47 10.20
CA PRO A 10 9.16 30.47 9.83
C PRO A 10 8.46 29.17 9.42
N ALA A 11 8.24 28.97 8.13
CA ALA A 11 7.76 27.68 7.61
C ALA A 11 8.52 27.18 6.36
N LEU A 12 9.54 27.92 5.90
CA LEU A 12 10.39 27.52 4.76
C LEU A 12 11.88 27.86 4.97
N GLN A 13 12.29 28.16 6.21
CA GLN A 13 13.69 28.49 6.55
C GLN A 13 14.45 27.33 7.20
N ASP A 14 14.21 26.09 6.77
CA ASP A 14 15.22 25.05 6.95
C ASP A 14 16.07 24.98 5.65
N PRO A 15 17.41 24.83 5.75
CA PRO A 15 18.31 24.94 4.61
C PRO A 15 18.24 23.63 3.80
N VAL A 16 17.19 23.47 2.99
CA VAL A 16 16.89 22.19 2.32
C VAL A 16 17.20 22.16 0.84
N LEU A 17 17.34 23.31 0.19
CA LEU A 17 17.67 23.40 -1.23
C LEU A 17 18.78 24.43 -1.39
N ALA A 18 20.02 23.97 -1.35
CA ALA A 18 21.20 24.83 -1.32
C ALA A 18 21.43 25.62 -2.64
N ASN A 19 20.62 25.39 -3.69
CA ASN A 19 20.57 26.27 -4.83
C ASN A 19 19.13 26.35 -5.43
N ALA A 20 18.81 27.47 -6.10
CA ALA A 20 17.51 27.70 -6.73
C ALA A 20 17.21 26.75 -7.92
N THR A 21 18.25 26.23 -8.58
CA THR A 21 18.18 25.27 -9.69
C THR A 21 17.68 23.89 -9.24
N ASP A 22 17.99 23.50 -8.01
CA ASP A 22 17.61 22.21 -7.41
C ASP A 22 16.12 22.18 -7.12
N LEU A 23 15.62 23.27 -6.54
CA LEU A 23 14.21 23.48 -6.30
C LEU A 23 13.45 23.52 -7.62
N ALA A 24 13.96 24.25 -8.62
CA ALA A 24 13.34 24.31 -9.94
C ALA A 24 13.27 22.93 -10.62
N ASN A 25 14.31 22.11 -10.53
CA ASN A 25 14.31 20.76 -11.11
C ASN A 25 13.35 19.81 -10.39
N ALA A 26 13.29 19.87 -9.05
CA ALA A 26 12.35 19.08 -8.26
C ALA A 26 10.90 19.51 -8.52
N MET A 27 10.64 20.82 -8.55
CA MET A 27 9.32 21.38 -8.87
C MET A 27 8.87 21.01 -10.28
N ARG A 28 9.76 21.08 -11.27
CA ARG A 28 9.48 20.58 -12.62
C ARG A 28 9.06 19.12 -12.59
N ALA A 29 9.86 18.27 -11.95
CA ALA A 29 9.60 16.84 -11.93
C ALA A 29 8.27 16.51 -11.21
N ILE A 30 7.99 17.11 -10.06
CA ILE A 30 6.72 16.93 -9.34
C ILE A 30 5.54 17.43 -10.18
N ALA A 31 5.68 18.59 -10.85
CA ALA A 31 4.59 19.19 -11.59
C ALA A 31 4.14 18.36 -12.80
N THR A 32 5.04 17.60 -13.42
CA THR A 32 4.73 16.78 -14.61
C THR A 32 4.52 15.30 -14.28
N LEU A 33 4.97 14.82 -13.11
CA LEU A 33 4.97 13.40 -12.74
C LEU A 33 3.59 12.72 -12.86
N PRO A 34 2.47 13.27 -12.34
CA PRO A 34 1.18 12.59 -12.41
C PRO A 34 0.69 12.37 -13.85
N LEU A 35 0.93 13.35 -14.73
CA LEU A 35 0.54 13.27 -16.15
C LEU A 35 1.44 12.30 -16.90
N ALA A 36 2.74 12.34 -16.66
CA ALA A 36 3.69 11.43 -17.29
C ALA A 36 3.35 9.96 -16.99
N ILE A 37 3.04 9.62 -15.73
CA ILE A 37 2.61 8.27 -15.33
C ILE A 37 1.31 7.89 -16.05
N TRP A 38 0.33 8.80 -16.07
CA TRP A 38 -0.96 8.51 -16.69
C TRP A 38 -0.85 8.27 -18.21
N GLU A 39 -0.16 9.16 -18.93
CA GLU A 39 0.06 9.01 -20.38
C GLU A 39 0.87 7.77 -20.73
N GLY A 40 1.83 7.39 -19.87
CA GLY A 40 2.57 6.14 -19.97
C GLY A 40 1.65 4.92 -19.94
N PHE A 41 0.77 4.83 -18.93
CA PHE A 41 -0.20 3.74 -18.85
C PHE A 41 -1.25 3.76 -19.98
N ASP A 42 -1.72 4.92 -20.42
CA ASP A 42 -2.64 4.99 -21.57
C ASP A 42 -1.96 4.52 -22.86
N ARG A 43 -0.68 4.88 -23.06
CA ARG A 43 0.13 4.31 -24.16
C ARG A 43 0.22 2.80 -24.05
N LEU A 44 0.55 2.25 -22.88
CA LEU A 44 0.65 0.80 -22.70
C LEU A 44 -0.68 0.09 -23.02
N LEU A 45 -1.80 0.68 -22.64
CA LEU A 45 -3.13 0.16 -22.98
C LEU A 45 -3.35 0.17 -24.50
N LEU A 46 -3.02 1.26 -25.19
CA LEU A 46 -3.15 1.36 -26.65
C LEU A 46 -2.25 0.35 -27.38
N GLU A 47 -0.99 0.20 -26.95
CA GLU A 47 -0.06 -0.78 -27.52
C GLU A 47 -0.54 -2.22 -27.26
N GLY A 48 -1.03 -2.51 -26.05
CA GLY A 48 -1.58 -3.81 -25.69
C GLY A 48 -2.82 -4.17 -26.51
N VAL A 49 -3.75 -3.22 -26.70
CA VAL A 49 -4.95 -3.41 -27.53
C VAL A 49 -4.57 -3.62 -29.00
N ALA A 50 -3.62 -2.84 -29.52
CA ALA A 50 -3.14 -3.00 -30.90
C ALA A 50 -2.49 -4.38 -31.12
N ALA A 51 -1.66 -4.83 -30.17
CA ALA A 51 -1.05 -6.15 -30.22
C ALA A 51 -2.12 -7.26 -30.16
N LEU A 52 -3.11 -7.13 -29.27
CA LEU A 52 -4.20 -8.09 -29.14
C LEU A 52 -5.02 -8.20 -30.43
N GLN A 53 -5.38 -7.09 -31.06
CA GLN A 53 -6.12 -7.08 -32.32
C GLN A 53 -5.38 -7.83 -33.44
N ILE A 54 -4.05 -7.68 -33.52
CA ILE A 54 -3.23 -8.42 -34.50
C ILE A 54 -3.26 -9.92 -34.19
N LEU A 55 -3.13 -10.30 -32.92
CA LEU A 55 -3.17 -11.70 -32.50
C LEU A 55 -4.54 -12.35 -32.77
N GLU A 56 -5.64 -11.63 -32.52
CA GLU A 56 -7.00 -12.09 -32.81
C GLU A 56 -7.24 -12.22 -34.32
N ALA A 57 -6.77 -11.26 -35.12
CA ALA A 57 -6.93 -11.27 -36.57
C ALA A 57 -6.15 -12.40 -37.26
N LEU A 58 -5.01 -12.80 -36.71
CA LEU A 58 -4.19 -13.88 -37.26
C LEU A 58 -4.91 -15.23 -37.25
N ASN A 59 -5.85 -15.46 -36.31
CA ASN A 59 -6.70 -16.66 -36.18
C ASN A 59 -5.97 -18.01 -36.38
N ALA A 60 -4.65 -18.04 -36.16
CA ALA A 60 -3.79 -19.15 -36.51
C ALA A 60 -3.42 -19.93 -35.24
N PRO A 61 -3.46 -21.28 -35.26
CA PRO A 61 -3.10 -22.08 -34.10
C PRO A 61 -1.61 -21.90 -33.77
N ILE A 62 -1.32 -21.18 -32.69
CA ILE A 62 0.02 -21.06 -32.13
C ILE A 62 0.40 -22.44 -31.54
N LYS A 63 1.29 -23.15 -32.23
CA LYS A 63 1.78 -24.46 -31.77
C LYS A 63 2.86 -24.26 -30.72
N ALA A 64 2.67 -24.84 -29.53
CA ALA A 64 3.67 -24.85 -28.48
C ALA A 64 5.04 -25.34 -29.00
N GLY A 65 6.12 -24.61 -28.68
CA GLY A 65 7.48 -24.93 -29.11
C GLY A 65 7.82 -24.59 -30.56
N LYS A 66 6.92 -23.96 -31.32
CA LYS A 66 7.22 -23.37 -32.65
C LYS A 66 7.39 -21.86 -32.54
N ALA A 67 8.13 -21.28 -33.49
CA ALA A 67 8.24 -19.84 -33.61
C ALA A 67 6.85 -19.23 -33.86
N LEU A 68 6.62 -18.05 -33.30
CA LEU A 68 5.39 -17.30 -33.56
C LEU A 68 5.32 -16.88 -35.04
N PRO A 69 4.11 -16.74 -35.59
CA PRO A 69 3.93 -16.03 -36.86
C PRO A 69 4.61 -14.66 -36.80
N GLU A 70 5.24 -14.24 -37.90
CA GLU A 70 6.04 -13.00 -37.95
C GLU A 70 5.26 -11.78 -37.45
N GLN A 71 4.00 -11.63 -37.86
CA GLN A 71 3.13 -10.53 -37.42
C GLN A 71 2.85 -10.56 -35.91
N ALA A 72 2.67 -11.75 -35.32
CA ALA A 72 2.48 -11.90 -33.88
C ALA A 72 3.77 -11.58 -33.10
N GLU A 73 4.91 -12.03 -33.63
CA GLU A 73 6.23 -11.75 -33.04
C GLU A 73 6.53 -10.25 -33.07
N VAL A 74 6.28 -9.57 -34.20
CA VAL A 74 6.46 -8.11 -34.35
C VAL A 74 5.52 -7.34 -33.42
N ALA A 75 4.24 -7.72 -33.35
CA ALA A 75 3.27 -7.08 -32.47
C ALA A 75 3.68 -7.16 -30.99
N LEU A 76 4.05 -8.35 -30.52
CA LEU A 76 4.48 -8.54 -29.15
C LEU A 76 5.86 -7.92 -28.87
N ALA A 77 6.76 -7.86 -29.86
CA ALA A 77 8.02 -7.12 -29.75
C ALA A 77 7.81 -5.62 -29.58
N GLY A 78 6.86 -5.05 -30.32
CA GLY A 78 6.48 -3.65 -30.20
C GLY A 78 5.91 -3.34 -28.81
N PHE A 79 5.06 -4.22 -28.30
CA PHE A 79 4.50 -4.06 -26.95
C PHE A 79 5.56 -4.26 -25.85
N GLU A 80 6.46 -5.24 -26.00
CA GLU A 80 7.60 -5.41 -25.09
C GLU A 80 8.48 -4.15 -25.05
N ARG A 81 8.79 -3.57 -26.21
CA ARG A 81 9.55 -2.31 -26.30
C ARG A 81 8.85 -1.20 -25.51
N ALA A 82 7.55 -1.03 -25.70
CA ALA A 82 6.77 -0.01 -24.97
C ALA A 82 6.79 -0.24 -23.45
N LEU A 83 6.66 -1.50 -23.01
CA LEU A 83 6.74 -1.87 -21.59
C LEU A 83 8.13 -1.59 -21.00
N LEU A 84 9.20 -1.86 -21.75
CA LEU A 84 10.57 -1.58 -21.30
C LEU A 84 10.84 -0.08 -21.17
N GLU A 85 10.42 0.70 -22.18
CA GLU A 85 10.53 2.17 -22.14
C GLU A 85 9.77 2.75 -20.94
N GLU A 86 8.54 2.29 -20.70
CA GLU A 86 7.74 2.73 -19.55
C GLU A 86 8.33 2.28 -18.21
N PHE A 87 8.90 1.07 -18.16
CA PHE A 87 9.57 0.57 -16.96
C PHE A 87 10.76 1.46 -16.57
N GLU A 88 11.60 1.81 -17.54
CA GLU A 88 12.76 2.69 -17.33
C GLU A 88 12.33 4.08 -16.82
N GLU A 89 11.26 4.63 -17.38
CA GLU A 89 10.73 5.92 -16.97
C GLU A 89 10.12 5.91 -15.56
N GLN A 90 9.29 4.92 -15.23
CA GLN A 90 8.75 4.78 -13.88
C GLN A 90 9.85 4.48 -12.85
N SER A 91 10.91 3.78 -13.26
CA SER A 91 12.12 3.65 -12.46
C SER A 91 12.74 5.02 -12.14
N ALA A 92 12.89 5.91 -13.12
CA ALA A 92 13.42 7.25 -12.88
C ALA A 92 12.57 8.06 -11.87
N HIS A 93 11.25 7.86 -11.86
CA HIS A 93 10.34 8.50 -10.91
C HIS A 93 10.60 8.11 -9.45
N ILE A 94 11.13 6.91 -9.17
CA ILE A 94 11.48 6.49 -7.81
C ILE A 94 12.48 7.47 -7.20
N MET A 95 13.54 7.83 -7.94
CA MET A 95 14.55 8.76 -7.42
C MET A 95 13.92 10.13 -7.17
N THR A 96 13.09 10.62 -8.08
CA THR A 96 12.37 11.89 -7.89
C THR A 96 11.54 11.87 -6.60
N ILE A 97 10.76 10.81 -6.38
CA ILE A 97 9.93 10.67 -5.17
C ILE A 97 10.80 10.62 -3.92
N ILE A 98 11.90 9.84 -3.94
CA ILE A 98 12.86 9.76 -2.83
C ILE A 98 13.46 11.12 -2.50
N LEU A 99 13.88 11.89 -3.51
CA LEU A 99 14.49 13.20 -3.31
C LEU A 99 13.51 14.24 -2.75
N CYS A 100 12.24 14.11 -3.11
CA CYS A 100 11.16 14.96 -2.61
C CYS A 100 10.65 14.51 -1.23
N SER A 101 10.98 13.30 -0.79
CA SER A 101 10.60 12.74 0.51
C SER A 101 11.66 13.06 1.56
N ASN A 102 11.25 13.48 2.76
CA ASN A 102 12.19 13.67 3.87
C ASN A 102 12.73 12.34 4.44
N THR A 103 12.16 11.20 4.04
CA THR A 103 12.39 9.88 4.64
C THR A 103 13.80 9.32 4.45
N PHE A 104 14.47 9.69 3.36
CA PHE A 104 15.79 9.16 2.98
C PHE A 104 16.85 10.26 2.90
N ARG A 105 16.54 11.45 3.44
CA ARG A 105 17.35 12.65 3.32
C ARG A 105 18.77 12.51 3.87
N GLN A 106 18.95 11.65 4.87
CA GLN A 106 20.25 11.34 5.44
C GLN A 106 21.26 10.75 4.42
N TYR A 107 20.81 10.29 3.26
CA TYR A 107 21.65 9.66 2.24
C TYR A 107 22.09 10.58 1.10
N TYR A 108 21.61 11.83 1.05
CA TYR A 108 21.99 12.75 -0.02
C TYR A 108 22.16 14.19 0.48
N THR A 109 23.14 14.89 -0.08
CA THR A 109 23.44 16.29 0.28
C THR A 109 23.37 17.17 -0.95
N GLY A 110 22.20 17.76 -1.20
CA GLY A 110 21.96 18.71 -2.30
C GLY A 110 22.36 18.19 -3.70
N THR A 111 22.20 19.05 -4.70
CA THR A 111 22.60 18.78 -6.09
C THR A 111 23.69 19.78 -6.46
N GLN A 112 24.94 19.33 -6.60
CA GLN A 112 26.00 20.17 -7.14
C GLN A 112 25.94 20.05 -8.67
N HIS A 113 25.74 21.16 -9.39
CA HIS A 113 25.67 21.19 -10.87
C HIS A 113 24.59 20.29 -11.49
N GLY A 114 23.42 20.15 -10.84
CA GLY A 114 22.34 19.29 -11.35
C GLY A 114 22.58 17.79 -11.20
N MET A 115 23.66 17.38 -10.51
CA MET A 115 23.90 16.00 -10.11
C MET A 115 23.64 15.82 -8.61
N THR A 116 22.74 14.90 -8.26
CA THR A 116 22.46 14.55 -6.88
C THR A 116 23.67 13.83 -6.31
N ILE A 117 24.31 14.42 -5.30
CA ILE A 117 25.37 13.73 -4.56
C ILE A 117 24.68 12.82 -3.54
N ILE A 118 24.44 11.58 -3.94
CA ILE A 118 24.14 10.50 -3.00
C ILE A 118 25.44 10.28 -2.22
N ASN A 119 25.45 10.67 -0.95
CA ASN A 119 26.66 10.86 -0.17
C ASN A 119 27.20 9.53 0.42
N THR A 120 27.00 8.44 -0.31
CA THR A 120 27.37 7.10 0.11
C THR A 120 28.11 6.38 -1.01
N LEU A 121 29.31 6.89 -1.30
CA LEU A 121 30.39 6.23 -2.07
C LEU A 121 31.03 5.04 -1.31
N GLY A 122 30.24 4.24 -0.59
CA GLY A 122 30.79 3.12 0.19
C GLY A 122 29.92 1.89 0.11
N LYS A 123 30.55 0.75 -0.16
CA LYS A 123 30.02 -0.63 -0.26
C LYS A 123 29.12 -1.13 0.91
N GLY A 124 28.66 -0.27 1.81
CA GLY A 124 27.88 -0.63 3.01
C GLY A 124 26.44 -0.10 3.05
N ILE A 125 25.86 0.45 1.99
CA ILE A 125 24.42 0.86 2.04
C ILE A 125 23.52 -0.37 2.10
N SER A 126 23.80 -1.41 1.32
CA SER A 126 23.02 -2.66 1.35
C SER A 126 22.98 -3.28 2.76
N GLU A 127 24.07 -3.13 3.53
CA GLU A 127 24.16 -3.59 4.92
C GLU A 127 23.48 -2.62 5.91
N LYS A 128 23.66 -1.31 5.72
CA LYS A 128 23.14 -0.28 6.64
C LYS A 128 21.65 -0.02 6.47
N ASP A 129 21.18 0.01 5.23
CA ASP A 129 19.80 0.30 4.84
C ASP A 129 19.45 -0.43 3.53
N PRO A 130 19.09 -1.72 3.63
CA PRO A 130 18.75 -2.53 2.46
C PRO A 130 17.54 -1.97 1.70
N LEU A 131 16.58 -1.33 2.38
CA LEU A 131 15.42 -0.72 1.72
C LEU A 131 15.88 0.39 0.77
N PHE A 132 16.66 1.34 1.28
CA PHE A 132 17.18 2.44 0.46
C PHE A 132 18.07 1.93 -0.67
N TYR A 133 18.90 0.92 -0.41
CA TYR A 133 19.71 0.27 -1.44
C TYR A 133 18.86 -0.26 -2.61
N HIS A 134 17.87 -1.12 -2.33
CA HIS A 134 17.04 -1.69 -3.40
C HIS A 134 16.22 -0.63 -4.13
N LEU A 135 15.78 0.42 -3.43
CA LEU A 135 15.12 1.57 -4.06
C LEU A 135 16.05 2.33 -5.02
N CYS A 136 17.30 2.58 -4.64
CA CYS A 136 18.29 3.18 -5.54
C CYS A 136 18.64 2.28 -6.73
N GLU A 137 18.67 0.96 -6.52
CA GLU A 137 18.90 0.03 -7.61
C GLU A 137 17.74 0.06 -8.62
N MET A 138 16.51 0.11 -8.12
CA MET A 138 15.31 0.27 -8.93
C MET A 138 15.24 1.63 -9.62
N SER A 139 15.75 2.71 -9.01
CA SER A 139 15.57 4.06 -9.54
C SER A 139 16.39 4.36 -10.79
N ARG A 140 17.42 3.55 -11.05
CA ARG A 140 18.26 3.61 -12.25
C ARG A 140 18.34 2.21 -12.86
N TYR A 141 17.21 1.53 -12.89
CA TYR A 141 17.18 0.14 -13.28
C TYR A 141 17.67 0.00 -14.73
N ASN A 142 18.63 -0.89 -14.93
CA ASN A 142 19.09 -1.28 -16.24
C ASN A 142 19.27 -2.79 -16.23
N GLU A 143 18.42 -3.49 -16.98
CA GLU A 143 18.38 -4.95 -17.02
C GLU A 143 19.72 -5.59 -17.42
N ARG A 144 20.59 -4.86 -18.15
CA ARG A 144 21.89 -5.38 -18.60
C ARG A 144 22.99 -5.28 -17.54
N LEU A 145 22.83 -4.39 -16.56
CA LEU A 145 23.90 -4.02 -15.61
C LEU A 145 23.59 -4.42 -14.17
N LYS A 146 22.35 -4.86 -13.89
CA LYS A 146 21.84 -5.08 -12.54
C LYS A 146 21.20 -6.44 -12.41
N TYR A 147 20.92 -6.85 -11.17
CA TYR A 147 20.10 -8.03 -10.91
C TYR A 147 18.70 -7.86 -11.52
N PRO A 148 17.95 -8.94 -11.77
CA PRO A 148 16.60 -8.86 -12.32
C PRO A 148 15.69 -7.92 -11.49
N ALA A 149 14.83 -7.15 -12.14
CA ALA A 149 13.91 -6.23 -11.46
C ALA A 149 13.05 -6.97 -10.41
N ALA A 150 12.58 -8.17 -10.76
CA ALA A 150 11.84 -9.06 -9.85
C ALA A 150 12.59 -9.35 -8.54
N TYR A 151 13.93 -9.45 -8.58
CA TYR A 151 14.74 -9.63 -7.38
C TYR A 151 14.67 -8.39 -6.48
N HIS A 152 14.93 -7.20 -7.01
CA HIS A 152 14.88 -5.96 -6.22
C HIS A 152 13.48 -5.67 -5.69
N LEU A 153 12.44 -5.86 -6.51
CA LEU A 153 11.04 -5.68 -6.10
C LEU A 153 10.65 -6.67 -5.00
N GLY A 154 11.03 -7.95 -5.13
CA GLY A 154 10.77 -8.96 -4.10
C GLY A 154 11.53 -8.69 -2.79
N MET A 155 12.75 -8.16 -2.86
CA MET A 155 13.49 -7.74 -1.68
C MET A 155 12.83 -6.54 -0.97
N ILE A 156 12.33 -5.56 -1.72
CA ILE A 156 11.59 -4.42 -1.17
C ILE A 156 10.32 -4.91 -0.46
N GLU A 157 9.53 -5.76 -1.13
CA GLU A 157 8.32 -6.37 -0.55
C GLU A 157 8.66 -7.13 0.74
N HIS A 158 9.67 -7.99 0.73
CA HIS A 158 10.12 -8.73 1.90
C HIS A 158 10.52 -7.81 3.07
N ILE A 159 11.29 -6.75 2.80
CA ILE A 159 11.75 -5.81 3.85
C ILE A 159 10.57 -5.06 4.46
N VAL A 160 9.64 -4.58 3.63
CA VAL A 160 8.44 -3.86 4.05
C VAL A 160 7.50 -4.77 4.86
N GLU A 161 7.29 -6.00 4.41
CA GLU A 161 6.47 -6.97 5.15
C GLU A 161 7.09 -7.39 6.48
N SER A 162 8.43 -7.49 6.53
CA SER A 162 9.15 -7.96 7.71
C SER A 162 9.31 -6.90 8.79
N SER A 163 9.08 -5.62 8.47
CA SER A 163 9.27 -4.52 9.42
C SER A 163 8.30 -3.38 9.20
N LYS A 164 7.41 -3.15 10.17
CA LYS A 164 6.52 -1.98 10.18
C LYS A 164 7.30 -0.67 10.11
N ALA A 165 8.46 -0.58 10.78
CA ALA A 165 9.29 0.61 10.72
C ALA A 165 9.84 0.88 9.32
N GLN A 166 10.10 -0.16 8.52
CA GLN A 166 10.48 -0.02 7.12
C GLN A 166 9.26 0.28 6.23
N ALA A 167 8.12 -0.34 6.50
CA ALA A 167 6.86 -0.04 5.82
C ALA A 167 6.44 1.42 5.96
N ASP A 168 6.57 1.99 7.16
CA ASP A 168 6.23 3.39 7.44
C ASP A 168 7.15 4.39 6.68
N ARG A 169 8.26 3.93 6.10
CA ARG A 169 9.17 4.71 5.24
C ARG A 169 8.78 4.70 3.76
N VAL A 170 7.85 3.83 3.35
CA VAL A 170 7.34 3.76 1.99
C VAL A 170 6.00 4.48 1.95
N ASP A 171 6.02 5.75 1.51
CA ASP A 171 4.79 6.53 1.38
C ASP A 171 3.90 6.04 0.22
N ARG A 172 2.67 6.57 0.15
CA ARG A 172 1.68 6.15 -0.85
C ARG A 172 2.13 6.38 -2.29
N LEU A 173 2.90 7.44 -2.56
CA LEU A 173 3.37 7.75 -3.91
C LEU A 173 4.45 6.76 -4.32
N LEU A 174 5.42 6.49 -3.43
CA LEU A 174 6.46 5.51 -3.66
C LEU A 174 5.87 4.10 -3.83
N LEU A 175 4.89 3.73 -3.00
CA LEU A 175 4.17 2.46 -3.13
C LEU A 175 3.44 2.35 -4.47
N SER A 176 2.78 3.42 -4.92
CA SER A 176 2.10 3.44 -6.22
C SER A 176 3.06 3.25 -7.38
N ALA A 177 4.23 3.91 -7.34
CA ALA A 177 5.27 3.74 -8.37
C ALA A 177 5.83 2.32 -8.39
N LEU A 178 6.14 1.75 -7.21
CA LEU A 178 6.60 0.37 -7.09
C LEU A 178 5.55 -0.62 -7.59
N SER A 179 4.28 -0.40 -7.28
CA SER A 179 3.18 -1.23 -7.76
C SER A 179 3.06 -1.20 -9.29
N GLY A 180 3.28 -0.03 -9.91
CA GLY A 180 3.33 0.10 -11.37
C GLY A 180 4.44 -0.75 -11.99
N LEU A 181 5.65 -0.68 -11.42
CA LEU A 181 6.79 -1.50 -11.86
C LEU A 181 6.54 -3.01 -11.69
N VAL A 182 5.92 -3.43 -10.58
CA VAL A 182 5.54 -4.84 -10.38
C VAL A 182 4.57 -5.30 -11.48
N ALA A 183 3.56 -4.49 -11.82
CA ALA A 183 2.61 -4.80 -12.88
C ALA A 183 3.30 -4.92 -14.25
N ILE A 184 4.13 -3.94 -14.62
CA ILE A 184 4.86 -3.95 -15.89
C ILE A 184 5.81 -5.15 -15.97
N ASN A 185 6.57 -5.44 -14.90
CA ASN A 185 7.46 -6.60 -14.85
C ASN A 185 6.72 -7.93 -15.01
N GLY A 186 5.52 -8.06 -14.42
CA GLY A 186 4.68 -9.24 -14.57
C GLY A 186 4.21 -9.45 -16.02
N VAL A 187 3.80 -8.37 -16.71
CA VAL A 187 3.41 -8.42 -18.12
C VAL A 187 4.62 -8.74 -19.01
N LEU A 188 5.76 -8.08 -18.80
CA LEU A 188 7.02 -8.36 -19.51
C LEU A 188 7.41 -9.83 -19.40
N THR A 189 7.37 -10.38 -18.18
CA THR A 189 7.68 -11.79 -17.93
C THR A 189 6.75 -12.70 -18.74
N THR A 190 5.45 -12.39 -18.73
CA THR A 190 4.44 -13.18 -19.47
C THR A 190 4.69 -13.14 -20.98
N ILE A 191 4.92 -11.96 -21.56
CA ILE A 191 5.19 -11.81 -23.00
C ILE A 191 6.45 -12.58 -23.41
N ARG A 192 7.54 -12.43 -22.65
CA ARG A 192 8.81 -13.10 -22.92
C ARG A 192 8.70 -14.62 -22.84
N LEU A 193 7.92 -15.15 -21.90
CA LEU A 193 7.64 -16.60 -21.82
C LEU A 193 6.90 -17.12 -23.05
N HIS A 194 6.08 -16.29 -23.70
CA HIS A 194 5.40 -16.63 -24.96
C HIS A 194 6.26 -16.40 -26.21
N ARG A 195 7.47 -15.83 -26.08
CA ARG A 195 8.38 -15.50 -27.19
C ARG A 195 9.74 -16.18 -27.04
N PRO A 196 9.86 -17.47 -27.39
CA PRO A 196 11.08 -18.25 -27.13
C PRO A 196 12.35 -17.72 -27.78
N ARG A 197 12.22 -17.00 -28.91
CA ARG A 197 13.37 -16.36 -29.60
C ARG A 197 13.72 -14.99 -29.04
N ASN A 198 12.75 -14.34 -28.40
CA ASN A 198 12.85 -13.02 -27.77
C ASN A 198 13.64 -12.00 -28.62
N GLN A 199 13.32 -11.92 -29.92
CA GLN A 199 13.99 -10.98 -30.82
C GLN A 199 13.58 -9.55 -30.46
N SER A 200 14.53 -8.63 -30.38
CA SER A 200 14.18 -7.24 -30.08
C SER A 200 13.39 -6.63 -31.24
N PHE A 201 12.57 -5.61 -30.95
CA PHE A 201 11.82 -4.92 -31.99
C PHE A 201 12.74 -4.37 -33.08
N GLU A 202 13.93 -3.86 -32.73
CA GLU A 202 14.93 -3.33 -33.67
C GLU A 202 15.45 -4.41 -34.63
N GLN A 203 15.58 -5.65 -34.15
CA GLN A 203 15.98 -6.78 -35.00
C GLN A 203 14.89 -7.18 -36.00
N LEU A 204 13.63 -6.87 -35.67
CA LEU A 204 12.46 -7.16 -36.47
C LEU A 204 11.97 -5.97 -37.31
N ASN A 205 12.59 -4.79 -37.13
CA ASN A 205 12.14 -3.53 -37.74
C ASN A 205 12.28 -3.52 -39.28
N SER A 206 13.01 -4.48 -39.85
CA SER A 206 13.09 -4.71 -41.30
C SER A 206 11.91 -5.52 -41.85
N SER A 207 11.02 -6.03 -41.00
CA SER A 207 9.83 -6.77 -41.42
C SER A 207 8.80 -5.86 -42.11
N LEU A 208 8.17 -6.38 -43.16
CA LEU A 208 7.06 -5.73 -43.86
C LEU A 208 5.81 -5.56 -42.98
N SER A 209 5.78 -6.19 -41.81
CA SER A 209 4.65 -6.14 -40.86
C SER A 209 4.72 -4.99 -39.85
N VAL A 210 5.75 -4.14 -39.90
CA VAL A 210 5.87 -2.95 -39.06
C VAL A 210 4.87 -1.89 -39.54
N GLN A 211 3.73 -1.77 -38.84
CA GLN A 211 2.81 -0.65 -39.02
C GLN A 211 2.47 0.00 -37.67
N HIS A 212 2.48 1.34 -37.64
CA HIS A 212 1.94 2.23 -36.61
C HIS A 212 2.53 2.20 -35.17
N SER A 213 3.59 1.45 -34.86
CA SER A 213 4.21 1.47 -33.51
C SER A 213 5.02 2.74 -33.21
N ASP A 214 5.67 3.31 -34.22
CA ASP A 214 6.56 4.47 -34.01
C ASP A 214 5.77 5.77 -33.80
N VAL A 215 4.58 5.84 -34.38
CA VAL A 215 3.68 6.99 -34.27
C VAL A 215 3.21 7.25 -32.83
N ARG A 216 2.86 6.20 -32.07
CA ARG A 216 2.43 6.33 -30.66
C ARG A 216 3.59 6.69 -29.74
N ARG A 217 4.78 6.18 -30.05
CA ARG A 217 6.02 6.54 -29.35
C ARG A 217 6.37 8.01 -29.58
N ASP A 218 6.32 8.47 -30.83
CA ASP A 218 6.58 9.86 -31.20
C ASP A 218 5.56 10.82 -30.57
N TYR A 219 4.30 10.40 -30.51
CA TYR A 219 3.24 11.11 -29.78
C TYR A 219 3.61 11.34 -28.30
N LEU A 220 3.98 10.26 -27.58
CA LEU A 220 4.31 10.38 -26.16
C LEU A 220 5.55 11.24 -25.93
N ALA A 221 6.56 11.11 -26.80
CA ALA A 221 7.75 11.95 -26.76
C ALA A 221 7.40 13.43 -26.95
N LEU A 222 6.55 13.76 -27.93
CA LEU A 222 6.09 15.13 -28.15
C LEU A 222 5.26 15.66 -26.98
N SER A 223 4.35 14.85 -26.42
CA SER A 223 3.55 15.26 -25.26
C SER A 223 4.46 15.63 -24.09
N LYS A 224 5.46 14.80 -23.78
CA LYS A 224 6.42 15.08 -22.71
C LYS A 224 7.25 16.33 -22.96
N MET A 225 7.74 16.51 -24.19
CA MET A 225 8.44 17.74 -24.57
C MET A 225 7.55 18.96 -24.35
N ALA A 226 6.28 18.87 -24.74
CA ALA A 226 5.34 19.98 -24.60
C ALA A 226 4.88 20.20 -23.15
N GLN A 227 4.80 19.17 -22.32
CA GLN A 227 4.59 19.30 -20.87
C GLN A 227 5.77 19.96 -20.17
N ALA A 228 6.99 19.69 -20.64
CA ALA A 228 8.20 20.35 -20.18
C ALA A 228 8.27 21.82 -20.63
N MET A 229 7.56 22.22 -21.69
CA MET A 229 7.34 23.64 -22.00
C MET A 229 6.36 24.24 -21.00
N ASP A 230 6.62 25.45 -20.52
CA ASP A 230 5.69 26.21 -19.67
C ASP A 230 5.31 25.54 -18.32
N HIS A 231 6.06 24.53 -17.86
CA HIS A 231 5.82 23.85 -16.57
C HIS A 231 5.91 24.80 -15.37
N HIS A 232 6.69 25.89 -15.50
CA HIS A 232 6.81 26.94 -14.49
C HIS A 232 5.47 27.61 -14.15
N LEU A 233 4.48 27.57 -15.05
CA LEU A 233 3.13 28.09 -14.79
C LEU A 233 2.39 27.30 -13.71
N LEU A 234 2.81 26.06 -13.43
CA LEU A 234 2.23 25.24 -12.36
C LEU A 234 2.83 25.55 -10.98
N TYR A 235 3.96 26.28 -10.92
CA TYR A 235 4.74 26.41 -9.69
C TYR A 235 3.97 27.10 -8.57
N GLY A 236 3.27 28.20 -8.86
CA GLY A 236 2.50 28.90 -7.83
C GLY A 236 1.39 28.04 -7.23
N ALA A 237 0.66 27.30 -8.06
CA ALA A 237 -0.40 26.41 -7.57
C ALA A 237 0.15 25.18 -6.83
N LEU A 238 1.31 24.68 -7.26
CA LEU A 238 2.00 23.58 -6.58
C LEU A 238 2.59 24.04 -5.23
N GLU A 239 3.20 25.23 -5.18
CA GLU A 239 3.74 25.83 -3.96
C GLU A 239 2.64 26.06 -2.93
N ASP A 240 1.47 26.58 -3.34
CA ASP A 240 0.30 26.73 -2.48
C ASP A 240 -0.09 25.40 -1.80
N PHE A 241 0.03 24.28 -2.52
CA PHE A 241 -0.26 22.95 -1.98
C PHE A 241 0.86 22.41 -1.09
N LEU A 242 2.11 22.54 -1.51
CA LEU A 242 3.28 22.01 -0.78
C LEU A 242 3.56 22.78 0.52
N CYS A 243 3.20 24.06 0.60
CA CYS A 243 3.38 24.88 1.80
C CYS A 243 2.30 24.65 2.88
N LEU A 244 1.33 23.77 2.64
CA LEU A 244 0.32 23.45 3.64
C LEU A 244 0.93 22.65 4.80
N PRO A 245 0.56 22.97 6.04
CA PRO A 245 1.03 22.19 7.19
C PRO A 245 0.50 20.74 7.10
N PRO A 246 1.26 19.76 7.63
CA PRO A 246 0.79 18.38 7.69
C PRO A 246 -0.50 18.29 8.51
N LEU A 247 -1.37 17.34 8.14
CA LEU A 247 -2.62 17.11 8.86
C LEU A 247 -2.32 16.82 10.34
N PRO A 248 -2.98 17.53 11.28
CA PRO A 248 -2.83 17.29 12.71
C PRO A 248 -3.21 15.85 13.06
N ARG A 249 -2.57 15.29 14.08
CA ARG A 249 -2.96 13.96 14.60
C ARG A 249 -4.32 13.97 15.30
N SER A 250 -4.69 15.12 15.89
CA SER A 250 -5.95 15.27 16.60
C SER A 250 -7.03 15.78 15.65
N LEU A 251 -8.17 15.08 15.67
CA LEU A 251 -9.35 15.47 14.92
C LEU A 251 -10.00 16.68 15.60
N ASN A 252 -9.82 17.87 15.03
CA ASN A 252 -10.31 19.12 15.57
C ASN A 252 -10.57 20.15 14.46
N LYS A 253 -10.97 21.38 14.83
CA LYS A 253 -11.23 22.45 13.86
C LYS A 253 -10.02 22.80 12.98
N SER A 254 -8.80 22.67 13.49
CA SER A 254 -7.57 22.89 12.71
C SER A 254 -7.40 21.80 11.64
N TYR A 255 -7.71 20.54 11.97
CA TYR A 255 -7.74 19.45 10.98
C TYR A 255 -8.67 19.78 9.81
N LEU A 256 -9.90 20.20 10.12
CA LEU A 256 -10.90 20.56 9.10
C LEU A 256 -10.44 21.75 8.24
N GLN A 257 -9.80 22.76 8.84
CA GLN A 257 -9.26 23.90 8.11
C GLN A 257 -8.13 23.50 7.15
N ILE A 258 -7.24 22.60 7.56
CA ILE A 258 -6.15 22.12 6.71
C ILE A 258 -6.70 21.23 5.60
N PHE A 259 -7.69 20.39 5.89
CA PHE A 259 -8.44 19.62 4.89
C PHE A 259 -9.09 20.53 3.82
N ASP A 260 -9.83 21.56 4.24
CA ASP A 260 -10.48 22.49 3.30
C ASP A 260 -9.44 23.23 2.43
N LYS A 261 -8.32 23.66 3.04
CA LYS A 261 -7.23 24.32 2.32
C LYS A 261 -6.51 23.38 1.35
N SER A 262 -6.29 22.12 1.72
CA SER A 262 -5.61 21.14 0.87
C SER A 262 -6.43 20.78 -0.37
N HIS A 263 -7.73 20.55 -0.21
CA HIS A 263 -8.62 20.30 -1.35
C HIS A 263 -8.71 21.52 -2.27
N LYS A 264 -8.79 22.74 -1.71
CA LYS A 264 -8.80 23.97 -2.51
C LYS A 264 -7.48 24.17 -3.28
N ALA A 265 -6.33 23.94 -2.65
CA ALA A 265 -5.03 24.05 -3.30
C ALA A 265 -4.86 22.99 -4.41
N MET A 266 -5.31 21.75 -4.15
CA MET A 266 -5.33 20.67 -5.15
C MET A 266 -6.21 21.03 -6.35
N GLN A 267 -7.42 21.57 -6.13
CA GLN A 267 -8.30 22.04 -7.20
C GLN A 267 -7.64 23.16 -8.03
N ARG A 268 -6.99 24.12 -7.36
CA ARG A 268 -6.24 25.18 -8.05
C ARG A 268 -5.12 24.61 -8.93
N PHE A 269 -4.39 23.61 -8.45
CA PHE A 269 -3.36 22.93 -9.22
C PHE A 269 -3.94 22.27 -10.47
N TRP A 270 -4.99 21.46 -10.33
CA TRP A 270 -5.62 20.79 -11.48
C TRP A 270 -6.28 21.77 -12.44
N GLN A 271 -6.83 22.88 -11.96
CA GLN A 271 -7.32 23.95 -12.84
C GLN A 271 -6.17 24.56 -13.67
N ALA A 272 -5.01 24.82 -13.06
CA ALA A 272 -3.85 25.30 -13.80
C ALA A 272 -3.36 24.29 -14.85
N VAL A 273 -3.41 22.99 -14.55
CA VAL A 273 -3.13 21.92 -15.52
C VAL A 273 -4.17 21.93 -16.65
N HIS A 274 -5.45 22.07 -16.32
CA HIS A 274 -6.55 22.16 -17.28
C HIS A 274 -6.39 23.35 -18.22
N ASP A 275 -6.02 24.52 -17.69
CA ASP A 275 -5.84 25.73 -18.49
C ASP A 275 -4.66 25.56 -19.46
N ARG A 276 -3.57 24.93 -19.01
CA ARG A 276 -2.45 24.55 -19.89
C ARG A 276 -2.85 23.56 -20.98
N TRP A 277 -3.69 22.58 -20.67
CA TRP A 277 -4.24 21.64 -21.66
C TRP A 277 -5.21 22.32 -22.64
N SER A 278 -5.99 23.28 -22.16
CA SER A 278 -7.04 23.91 -22.97
C SER A 278 -6.48 24.96 -23.91
N HIS A 279 -5.55 25.77 -23.41
CA HIS A 279 -5.09 27.00 -24.07
C HIS A 279 -3.58 27.06 -24.28
N GLY A 280 -2.82 26.09 -23.76
CA GLY A 280 -1.36 26.08 -23.83
C GLY A 280 -0.80 25.39 -25.07
N SER A 281 0.52 25.52 -25.18
CA SER A 281 1.37 24.85 -26.19
C SER A 281 1.23 23.32 -26.14
N TRP A 282 1.18 22.75 -24.93
CA TRP A 282 0.94 21.33 -24.69
C TRP A 282 -0.34 20.82 -25.34
N GLY A 283 -1.49 21.38 -24.97
CA GLY A 283 -2.77 20.95 -25.53
C GLY A 283 -2.86 21.12 -27.04
N THR A 284 -2.32 22.21 -27.57
CA THR A 284 -2.31 22.50 -29.01
C THR A 284 -1.50 21.46 -29.79
N ALA A 285 -0.28 21.16 -29.31
CA ALA A 285 0.59 20.16 -29.92
C ALA A 285 -0.06 18.76 -29.89
N VAL A 286 -0.61 18.37 -28.74
CA VAL A 286 -1.23 17.06 -28.54
C VAL A 286 -2.51 16.91 -29.36
N LYS A 287 -3.42 17.90 -29.35
CA LYS A 287 -4.66 17.86 -30.14
C LYS A 287 -4.40 17.81 -31.65
N GLY A 288 -3.39 18.53 -32.15
CA GLY A 288 -3.00 18.50 -33.56
C GLY A 288 -2.55 17.11 -34.01
N VAL A 289 -1.71 16.46 -33.21
CA VAL A 289 -1.21 15.10 -33.50
C VAL A 289 -2.29 14.04 -33.30
N CYS A 290 -3.06 14.09 -32.20
CA CYS A 290 -4.20 13.19 -31.98
C CYS A 290 -5.22 13.28 -33.12
N GLY A 291 -5.54 14.49 -33.59
CA GLY A 291 -6.45 14.71 -34.71
C GLY A 291 -5.94 14.12 -36.02
N ALA A 292 -4.63 14.23 -36.29
CA ALA A 292 -4.01 13.61 -37.46
C ALA A 292 -3.97 12.07 -37.40
N LEU A 293 -3.99 11.49 -36.21
CA LEU A 293 -3.80 10.06 -35.96
C LEU A 293 -5.06 9.32 -35.53
N GLY A 294 -6.21 10.02 -35.41
CA GLY A 294 -7.47 9.44 -34.97
C GLY A 294 -7.49 9.01 -33.49
N PHE A 295 -6.57 9.50 -32.67
CA PHE A 295 -6.59 9.22 -31.23
C PHE A 295 -7.58 10.13 -30.50
N ALA A 296 -8.33 9.56 -29.55
CA ALA A 296 -9.33 10.30 -28.79
C ALA A 296 -8.69 11.23 -27.75
N THR A 297 -8.79 12.55 -27.96
CA THR A 297 -8.36 13.60 -26.99
C THR A 297 -9.24 13.69 -25.74
N VAL A 298 -10.37 12.96 -25.74
CA VAL A 298 -11.42 13.04 -24.70
C VAL A 298 -10.92 12.55 -23.34
N LYS A 299 -10.13 11.47 -23.31
CA LYS A 299 -9.64 10.87 -22.04
C LYS A 299 -8.73 11.81 -21.26
N ASN A 300 -7.82 12.54 -21.91
CA ASN A 300 -6.94 13.50 -21.24
C ASN A 300 -7.77 14.60 -20.57
N SER A 301 -8.81 15.09 -21.27
CA SER A 301 -9.68 16.15 -20.73
C SER A 301 -10.46 15.69 -19.50
N GLU A 302 -10.96 14.44 -19.48
CA GLU A 302 -11.67 13.87 -18.34
C GLU A 302 -10.75 13.74 -17.11
N VAL A 303 -9.53 13.25 -17.31
CA VAL A 303 -8.56 13.03 -16.21
C VAL A 303 -8.12 14.35 -15.59
N ILE A 304 -7.81 15.33 -16.42
CA ILE A 304 -7.38 16.66 -15.97
C ILE A 304 -8.53 17.42 -15.29
N SER A 305 -9.78 17.12 -15.68
CA SER A 305 -10.99 17.70 -15.10
C SER A 305 -11.59 16.86 -13.96
N PHE A 306 -10.94 15.79 -13.51
CA PHE A 306 -11.54 14.89 -12.50
C PHE A 306 -11.95 15.63 -11.23
N SER A 307 -11.13 16.59 -10.79
CA SER A 307 -11.38 17.40 -9.59
C SER A 307 -12.58 18.35 -9.70
N THR A 308 -13.13 18.56 -10.90
CA THR A 308 -14.33 19.36 -11.14
C THR A 308 -15.58 18.51 -11.36
N THR A 309 -15.46 17.18 -11.38
CA THR A 309 -16.60 16.28 -11.55
C THR A 309 -17.52 16.32 -10.33
N ALA A 310 -18.84 16.18 -10.58
CA ALA A 310 -19.84 16.14 -9.52
C ALA A 310 -19.56 15.02 -8.51
N ALA A 311 -19.14 13.84 -9.00
CA ALA A 311 -18.81 12.69 -8.17
C ALA A 311 -17.64 12.98 -7.21
N TYR A 312 -16.59 13.66 -7.68
CA TYR A 312 -15.47 14.07 -6.82
C TYR A 312 -15.91 15.08 -5.77
N LEU A 313 -16.63 16.13 -6.19
CA LEU A 313 -17.09 17.19 -5.29
C LEU A 313 -18.05 16.66 -4.22
N GLU A 314 -18.93 15.74 -4.58
CA GLU A 314 -19.83 15.05 -3.65
C GLU A 314 -19.05 14.17 -2.68
N GLY A 315 -18.06 13.41 -3.17
CA GLY A 315 -17.18 12.59 -2.33
C GLY A 315 -16.44 13.42 -1.28
N VAL A 316 -15.85 14.55 -1.67
CA VAL A 316 -15.19 15.49 -0.75
C VAL A 316 -16.20 16.08 0.25
N ALA A 317 -17.42 16.41 -0.19
CA ALA A 317 -18.46 16.93 0.70
C ALA A 317 -18.92 15.88 1.74
N ILE A 318 -19.02 14.61 1.35
CA ILE A 318 -19.34 13.49 2.25
C ILE A 318 -18.22 13.31 3.27
N GLU A 319 -16.96 13.25 2.83
CA GLU A 319 -15.80 13.12 3.73
C GLU A 319 -15.74 14.28 4.72
N ARG A 320 -15.91 15.51 4.23
CA ARG A 320 -15.95 16.71 5.07
C ARG A 320 -17.07 16.64 6.11
N ARG A 321 -18.26 16.17 5.74
CA ARG A 321 -19.40 16.03 6.68
C ARG A 321 -19.10 15.00 7.76
N ALA A 322 -18.55 13.84 7.38
CA ALA A 322 -18.14 12.81 8.34
C ALA A 322 -17.09 13.34 9.34
N LEU A 323 -16.14 14.18 8.89
CA LEU A 323 -15.17 14.82 9.77
C LEU A 323 -15.82 15.79 10.75
N VAL A 324 -16.80 16.59 10.30
CA VAL A 324 -17.57 17.50 11.17
C VAL A 324 -18.33 16.71 12.23
N ASP A 325 -19.07 15.68 11.84
CA ASP A 325 -19.85 14.84 12.76
C ASP A 325 -18.95 14.18 13.81
N ALA A 326 -17.77 13.73 13.42
CA ALA A 326 -16.79 13.13 14.32
C ALA A 326 -16.17 14.15 15.30
N ILE A 327 -15.90 15.38 14.85
CA ILE A 327 -15.43 16.48 15.72
C ILE A 327 -16.51 16.83 16.76
N ASP A 328 -17.77 16.96 16.31
CA ASP A 328 -18.88 17.30 17.19
C ASP A 328 -19.17 16.18 18.20
N ALA A 329 -19.11 14.92 17.77
CA ALA A 329 -19.23 13.77 18.68
C ALA A 329 -18.11 13.74 19.73
N GLN A 330 -16.88 14.10 19.37
CA GLN A 330 -15.77 14.20 20.32
C GLN A 330 -15.96 15.36 21.30
N GLY A 331 -16.45 16.50 20.82
CA GLY A 331 -16.82 17.66 21.66
C GLY A 331 -17.91 17.31 22.67
N ASN A 332 -18.98 16.66 22.22
CA ASN A 332 -20.10 16.23 23.07
C ASN A 332 -19.66 15.23 24.14
N LYS A 333 -18.80 14.26 23.80
CA LYS A 333 -18.22 13.33 24.78
C LYS A 333 -17.37 14.04 25.83
N ALA A 334 -16.56 15.02 25.43
CA ALA A 334 -15.73 15.79 26.34
C ALA A 334 -16.59 16.66 27.29
N ALA A 335 -17.64 17.29 26.76
CA ALA A 335 -18.58 18.08 27.55
C ALA A 335 -19.36 17.21 28.56
N ALA A 336 -19.81 16.02 28.14
CA ALA A 336 -20.48 15.07 29.03
C ALA A 336 -19.58 14.59 30.17
N ALA A 337 -18.31 14.27 29.87
CA ALA A 337 -17.32 13.87 30.87
C ALA A 337 -17.02 15.01 31.87
N GLN A 338 -16.94 16.26 31.40
CA GLN A 338 -16.77 17.43 32.27
C GLN A 338 -18.00 17.67 33.16
N ALA A 339 -19.20 17.53 32.61
CA ALA A 339 -20.44 17.64 33.38
C ALA A 339 -20.53 16.56 34.48
N GLU A 340 -20.14 15.32 34.17
CA GLU A 340 -20.10 14.23 35.15
C GLU A 340 -19.05 14.48 36.25
N ALA A 341 -17.87 15.01 35.88
CA ALA A 341 -16.84 15.39 36.84
C ALA A 341 -17.31 16.52 37.77
N ALA A 342 -17.95 17.57 37.22
CA ALA A 342 -18.52 18.66 38.00
C ALA A 342 -19.65 18.19 38.93
N ALA A 343 -20.50 17.26 38.46
CA ALA A 343 -21.54 16.64 39.29
C ALA A 343 -20.96 15.79 40.44
N LYS A 344 -19.81 15.14 40.25
CA LYS A 344 -19.10 14.41 41.32
C LYS A 344 -18.53 15.37 42.37
N VAL A 345 -17.96 16.50 41.96
CA VAL A 345 -17.46 17.54 42.87
C VAL A 345 -18.59 18.19 43.69
N ASN A 346 -19.75 18.44 43.06
CA ASN A 346 -20.91 18.97 43.77
C ASN A 346 -21.60 17.96 44.71
N ARG A 347 -21.39 16.64 44.53
CA ARG A 347 -21.90 15.61 45.46
C ARG A 347 -21.03 15.44 46.70
N THR A 348 -19.76 15.84 46.66
CA THR A 348 -18.92 15.96 47.85
C THR A 348 -19.19 17.30 48.52
N ASN A 349 -20.16 17.35 49.44
CA ASN A 349 -20.35 18.45 50.39
C ASN A 349 -19.18 18.51 51.38
N VAL A 350 -17.99 18.86 50.91
CA VAL A 350 -16.92 19.33 51.78
C VAL A 350 -17.03 20.84 51.78
N LEU A 351 -17.47 21.39 52.91
CA LEU A 351 -17.49 22.84 53.16
C LEU A 351 -16.10 23.44 52.83
N PRO A 352 -16.02 24.63 52.23
CA PRO A 352 -14.75 25.33 52.09
C PRO A 352 -14.11 25.43 53.47
N GLN A 353 -12.88 24.94 53.62
CA GLN A 353 -12.14 25.07 54.87
C GLN A 353 -11.86 26.57 55.13
N GLU A 354 -12.62 27.18 56.02
CA GLU A 354 -12.47 28.60 56.40
C GLU A 354 -11.52 28.82 57.60
N VAL A 355 -10.85 27.77 58.10
CA VAL A 355 -9.90 27.90 59.22
C VAL A 355 -8.53 27.36 58.81
N TRP A 356 -7.60 28.27 58.61
CA TRP A 356 -6.16 27.99 58.63
C TRP A 356 -5.72 28.04 60.10
N GLY A 357 -5.66 26.88 60.74
CA GLY A 357 -5.27 26.76 62.15
C GLY A 357 -3.86 27.32 62.38
N ARG A 358 -3.68 28.02 63.50
CA ARG A 358 -2.39 28.58 63.94
C ARG A 358 -1.31 27.50 64.01
N GLU A 359 -0.14 27.82 63.46
CA GLU A 359 1.06 27.01 63.57
C GLU A 359 1.54 26.96 65.03
N THR A 360 1.65 25.75 65.58
CA THR A 360 2.48 25.48 66.76
C THR A 360 3.43 24.32 66.47
N ALA A 361 4.69 24.52 66.86
CA ALA A 361 5.89 23.86 66.36
C ALA A 361 6.15 22.41 66.85
N GLU A 362 5.12 21.56 66.97
CA GLU A 362 5.31 20.20 67.55
C GLU A 362 4.90 19.02 66.66
N THR A 363 4.65 19.21 65.35
CA THR A 363 4.34 18.07 64.45
C THR A 363 5.29 17.96 63.26
N PHE A 364 6.60 17.94 63.53
CA PHE A 364 7.60 17.48 62.55
C PHE A 364 8.30 16.22 63.08
N ARG A 365 7.94 15.06 62.53
CA ARG A 365 8.85 13.90 62.44
C ARG A 365 8.78 13.33 61.02
N PRO A 366 9.89 13.34 60.26
CA PRO A 366 9.92 12.82 58.90
C PRO A 366 10.03 11.29 58.93
N LEU A 367 9.22 10.59 58.13
CA LEU A 367 9.43 9.18 57.82
C LEU A 367 9.55 8.98 56.30
N ALA A 368 10.79 8.67 55.90
CA ALA A 368 11.29 7.94 54.73
C ALA A 368 10.45 7.84 53.45
N GLU A 369 11.10 8.27 52.36
CA GLU A 369 10.76 8.04 50.96
C GLU A 369 10.42 6.57 50.66
N LYS A 370 9.28 6.34 49.98
CA LYS A 370 9.01 5.08 49.28
C LYS A 370 8.90 5.33 47.79
N SER A 371 9.84 4.72 47.08
CA SER A 371 9.97 4.63 45.63
C SER A 371 8.78 3.89 44.99
N LYS A 372 8.29 4.40 43.86
CA LYS A 372 7.30 3.70 43.03
C LYS A 372 8.02 2.77 42.03
N SER A 373 7.93 1.46 42.28
CA SER A 373 8.34 0.41 41.35
C SER A 373 7.29 0.21 40.25
N LYS A 374 7.76 0.10 39.01
CA LYS A 374 6.99 -0.23 37.80
C LYS A 374 6.77 -1.75 37.75
N THR A 375 5.53 -2.23 37.61
CA THR A 375 5.29 -3.65 37.29
C THR A 375 4.01 -3.86 36.49
N ARG A 376 4.21 -4.50 35.33
CA ARG A 376 3.23 -5.09 34.39
C ARG A 376 2.44 -6.22 35.07
N PRO A 377 1.17 -6.49 34.73
CA PRO A 377 0.55 -7.77 35.08
C PRO A 377 0.34 -8.69 33.88
N SER A 378 0.77 -9.94 34.09
CA SER A 378 0.34 -11.17 33.41
C SER A 378 -0.81 -11.78 34.24
N HIS A 379 -1.84 -12.33 33.57
CA HIS A 379 -3.00 -13.10 34.12
C HIS A 379 -2.56 -14.37 34.92
N PRO A 380 -3.41 -15.10 35.72
CA PRO A 380 -4.80 -15.51 35.38
C PRO A 380 -5.91 -15.74 36.48
N ALA A 381 -7.20 -15.63 36.06
CA ALA A 381 -8.45 -16.38 36.44
C ALA A 381 -9.00 -16.32 37.90
N ARG A 382 -10.31 -16.43 38.27
CA ARG A 382 -11.65 -16.69 37.66
C ARG A 382 -12.79 -16.47 38.73
N ILE A 383 -14.00 -16.03 38.28
CA ILE A 383 -15.41 -16.33 38.76
C ILE A 383 -15.86 -15.71 40.12
N ALA A 384 -17.02 -15.04 40.32
CA ALA A 384 -18.42 -15.34 39.93
C ALA A 384 -19.43 -14.14 40.02
N SER A 385 -20.43 -14.14 39.10
CA SER A 385 -21.91 -13.97 39.24
C SER A 385 -22.53 -12.78 40.03
N ASP A 386 -23.69 -12.17 39.70
CA ASP A 386 -24.79 -12.42 38.75
C ASP A 386 -25.77 -11.20 38.75
N GLN A 387 -26.74 -11.22 37.80
CA GLN A 387 -28.05 -10.50 37.72
C GLN A 387 -28.06 -9.09 37.09
N ASP A 388 -28.96 -8.67 36.19
CA ASP A 388 -30.12 -9.22 35.44
C ASP A 388 -30.38 -8.15 34.32
N GLY A 389 -30.61 -8.41 33.04
CA GLY A 389 -31.85 -8.99 32.49
C GLY A 389 -32.65 -7.98 31.65
N ARG A 390 -32.17 -7.54 30.46
CA ARG A 390 -33.01 -6.95 29.39
C ARG A 390 -32.33 -6.75 28.02
N GLU A 391 -31.86 -7.81 27.35
CA GLU A 391 -31.41 -7.70 25.93
C GLU A 391 -31.39 -9.07 25.24
N VAL A 392 -32.57 -9.71 25.07
CA VAL A 392 -32.65 -11.14 24.70
C VAL A 392 -32.92 -11.39 23.19
N THR A 393 -33.02 -10.37 22.34
CA THR A 393 -33.37 -10.61 20.91
C THR A 393 -32.33 -10.22 19.86
N GLU A 394 -31.31 -9.41 20.17
CA GLU A 394 -30.19 -9.14 19.23
C GLU A 394 -28.92 -9.95 19.56
N SER A 395 -28.71 -10.30 20.83
CA SER A 395 -27.53 -11.06 21.26
C SER A 395 -27.54 -12.50 20.77
N THR A 396 -28.69 -13.12 20.50
CA THR A 396 -28.78 -14.51 20.01
C THR A 396 -28.29 -14.64 18.56
N GLU A 397 -28.39 -13.58 17.75
CA GLU A 397 -27.95 -13.58 16.35
C GLU A 397 -26.46 -13.17 16.22
N ALA A 398 -25.99 -12.26 17.08
CA ALA A 398 -24.58 -11.95 17.24
C ALA A 398 -23.77 -13.11 17.84
N VAL A 399 -24.34 -13.83 18.83
CA VAL A 399 -23.74 -15.05 19.40
C VAL A 399 -23.78 -16.20 18.40
N LYS A 400 -24.80 -16.30 17.53
CA LYS A 400 -24.78 -17.24 16.39
C LYS A 400 -23.70 -16.91 15.36
N ARG A 401 -23.45 -15.62 15.05
CA ARG A 401 -22.36 -15.20 14.15
C ARG A 401 -20.97 -15.46 14.75
N LEU A 402 -20.82 -15.30 16.07
CA LEU A 402 -19.58 -15.64 16.78
C LEU A 402 -19.37 -17.15 16.94
N ALA A 403 -20.44 -17.94 17.02
CA ALA A 403 -20.37 -19.40 17.07
C ALA A 403 -19.92 -20.03 15.73
N VAL A 404 -20.08 -19.33 14.60
CA VAL A 404 -19.67 -19.81 13.26
C VAL A 404 -18.14 -19.78 13.05
N LEU A 405 -17.37 -19.08 13.89
CA LEU A 405 -15.92 -18.99 13.72
C LEU A 405 -15.11 -20.06 14.48
N ARG A 406 -15.73 -20.88 15.35
CA ARG A 406 -15.00 -21.90 16.11
C ARG A 406 -15.03 -23.25 15.40
N ILE A 407 -13.96 -23.55 14.67
CA ILE A 407 -13.80 -24.82 13.96
C ILE A 407 -13.20 -25.85 14.92
N GLU A 408 -13.98 -26.89 15.23
CA GLU A 408 -13.55 -28.01 16.07
C GLU A 408 -12.66 -28.99 15.31
N VAL A 409 -11.40 -29.06 15.69
CA VAL A 409 -10.39 -29.94 15.08
C VAL A 409 -9.79 -30.89 16.12
N ASN A 410 -9.21 -32.00 15.67
CA ASN A 410 -8.50 -32.91 16.59
C ASN A 410 -7.22 -32.25 17.13
N LYS A 411 -6.66 -32.83 18.19
CA LYS A 411 -5.46 -32.32 18.87
C LYS A 411 -4.28 -32.07 17.93
N ALA A 412 -3.94 -33.03 17.06
CA ALA A 412 -2.83 -32.89 16.12
C ALA A 412 -3.03 -31.71 15.14
N SER A 413 -4.26 -31.53 14.65
CA SER A 413 -4.60 -30.41 13.75
C SER A 413 -4.58 -29.08 14.50
N TYR A 414 -5.07 -29.06 15.74
CA TYR A 414 -5.04 -27.89 16.61
C TYR A 414 -3.61 -27.42 16.84
N ASP A 415 -2.70 -28.34 17.15
CA ASP A 415 -1.28 -28.01 17.37
C ASP A 415 -0.62 -27.42 16.11
N ILE A 416 -0.96 -27.92 14.92
CA ILE A 416 -0.50 -27.35 13.64
C ILE A 416 -1.03 -25.93 13.43
N PHE A 417 -2.30 -25.66 13.72
CA PHE A 417 -2.85 -24.31 13.62
C PHE A 417 -2.27 -23.36 14.68
N GLN A 418 -2.00 -23.84 15.90
CA GLN A 418 -1.31 -23.05 16.93
C GLN A 418 0.14 -22.74 16.52
N GLN A 419 0.82 -23.68 15.85
CA GLN A 419 2.15 -23.46 15.30
C GLN A 419 2.11 -22.40 14.17
N MET A 420 1.11 -22.51 13.30
CA MET A 420 0.87 -21.65 12.14
C MET A 420 0.60 -20.18 12.52
N TYR A 421 -0.13 -19.92 13.61
CA TYR A 421 -0.45 -18.56 14.09
C TYR A 421 0.35 -18.13 15.33
N GLY A 422 1.32 -18.93 15.75
CA GLY A 422 2.15 -18.66 16.93
C GLY A 422 3.23 -17.60 16.70
N ASN A 423 3.61 -16.88 17.77
CA ASN A 423 4.61 -15.79 17.70
C ASN A 423 6.07 -16.25 17.88
N LYS A 424 6.33 -17.51 18.24
CA LYS A 424 7.69 -18.03 18.53
C LYS A 424 8.17 -18.93 17.38
N ILE A 425 9.20 -18.53 16.66
CA ILE A 425 9.83 -19.35 15.59
C ILE A 425 10.87 -20.29 16.20
N GLU A 426 11.58 -19.80 17.23
CA GLU A 426 12.60 -20.54 17.95
C GLU A 426 11.96 -21.80 18.59
N ASN A 427 12.40 -22.98 18.11
CA ASN A 427 11.97 -24.33 18.52
C ASN A 427 10.70 -24.90 17.86
N GLN A 428 10.20 -24.33 16.75
CA GLN A 428 9.15 -24.98 15.94
C GLN A 428 9.76 -26.04 15.01
N SER A 429 9.22 -27.27 15.03
CA SER A 429 9.63 -28.36 14.13
C SER A 429 8.94 -28.27 12.77
N ASP A 430 9.56 -28.82 11.74
CA ASP A 430 8.94 -28.92 10.42
C ASP A 430 7.62 -29.72 10.48
N THR A 431 6.62 -29.27 9.73
CA THR A 431 5.31 -29.93 9.63
C THR A 431 5.26 -30.76 8.36
N LYS A 432 5.00 -32.07 8.46
CA LYS A 432 4.86 -32.89 7.25
C LYS A 432 3.67 -32.41 6.42
N TRP A 433 3.84 -32.38 5.10
CA TRP A 433 2.79 -31.96 4.16
C TRP A 433 1.47 -32.74 4.33
N GLU A 434 1.58 -34.03 4.65
CA GLU A 434 0.43 -34.91 4.88
C GLU A 434 -0.35 -34.51 6.14
N ASP A 435 0.36 -34.16 7.21
CA ASP A 435 -0.25 -33.71 8.48
C ASP A 435 -0.95 -32.36 8.30
N PHE A 436 -0.33 -31.44 7.57
CA PHE A 436 -0.97 -30.18 7.18
C PHE A 436 -2.22 -30.41 6.32
N THR A 437 -2.16 -31.32 5.35
CA THR A 437 -3.30 -31.66 4.50
C THR A 437 -4.44 -32.28 5.32
N ALA A 438 -4.11 -33.14 6.30
CA ALA A 438 -5.07 -33.71 7.23
C ALA A 438 -5.71 -32.65 8.14
N ALA A 439 -4.92 -31.69 8.63
CA ALA A 439 -5.42 -30.57 9.43
C ALA A 439 -6.39 -29.68 8.64
N MET A 440 -6.06 -29.36 7.39
CA MET A 440 -6.94 -28.62 6.48
C MET A 440 -8.23 -29.37 6.19
N LYS A 441 -8.19 -30.71 6.05
CA LYS A 441 -9.40 -31.53 5.95
C LYS A 441 -10.24 -31.50 7.23
N GLY A 442 -9.60 -31.57 8.38
CA GLY A 442 -10.23 -31.38 9.69
C GLY A 442 -10.92 -30.02 9.83
N ALA A 443 -10.41 -29.00 9.15
CA ALA A 443 -10.96 -27.66 9.08
C ALA A 443 -12.07 -27.46 8.02
N GLY A 444 -12.53 -28.52 7.36
CA GLY A 444 -13.62 -28.48 6.39
C GLY A 444 -13.21 -28.24 4.93
N PHE A 445 -11.92 -28.38 4.59
CA PHE A 445 -11.45 -28.32 3.21
C PHE A 445 -11.35 -29.70 2.56
N SER A 446 -11.52 -29.79 1.24
CA SER A 446 -11.12 -30.96 0.46
C SER A 446 -9.85 -30.66 -0.33
N ALA A 447 -8.81 -31.48 -0.20
CA ALA A 447 -7.55 -31.30 -0.92
C ALA A 447 -7.52 -32.17 -2.20
N ILE A 448 -7.31 -31.54 -3.36
CA ILE A 448 -7.30 -32.16 -4.68
C ILE A 448 -5.98 -31.81 -5.40
N PRO A 449 -5.20 -32.77 -5.90
CA PRO A 449 -4.04 -32.49 -6.74
C PRO A 449 -4.47 -31.83 -8.06
N SER A 450 -3.90 -30.67 -8.39
CA SER A 450 -4.29 -29.86 -9.55
C SER A 450 -3.24 -29.81 -10.67
N GLY A 451 -2.28 -30.74 -10.66
CA GLY A 451 -1.18 -30.85 -11.62
C GLY A 451 0.16 -30.39 -11.04
N GLY A 452 1.24 -31.12 -11.35
CA GLY A 452 2.56 -30.90 -10.74
C GLY A 452 2.53 -31.06 -9.21
N SER A 453 3.35 -30.29 -8.49
CA SER A 453 3.35 -30.24 -7.01
C SER A 453 2.29 -29.28 -6.44
N VAL A 454 1.20 -28.99 -7.16
CA VAL A 454 0.15 -28.06 -6.71
C VAL A 454 -1.06 -28.82 -6.16
N PHE A 455 -1.56 -28.40 -5.00
CA PHE A 455 -2.77 -28.90 -4.38
C PHE A 455 -3.80 -27.77 -4.22
N THR A 456 -5.00 -28.02 -4.73
CA THR A 456 -6.18 -27.17 -4.53
C THR A 456 -6.97 -27.65 -3.31
N PHE A 457 -7.07 -26.80 -2.29
CA PHE A 457 -7.92 -26.95 -1.12
C PHE A 457 -9.25 -26.23 -1.38
N LYS A 458 -10.31 -26.99 -1.63
CA LYS A 458 -11.65 -26.46 -1.86
C LYS A 458 -12.43 -26.32 -0.55
N SER A 459 -13.23 -25.28 -0.44
CA SER A 459 -14.16 -25.03 0.66
C SER A 459 -15.47 -24.47 0.10
N ALA A 460 -16.54 -24.48 0.90
CA ALA A 460 -17.83 -23.92 0.52
C ALA A 460 -17.76 -22.42 0.16
N ARG A 461 -16.76 -21.69 0.67
CA ARG A 461 -16.56 -20.26 0.39
C ARG A 461 -15.69 -20.02 -0.85
N ARG A 462 -14.52 -20.66 -0.91
CA ARG A 462 -13.49 -20.40 -1.91
C ARG A 462 -12.45 -21.52 -1.96
N ASP A 463 -11.75 -21.64 -3.09
CA ASP A 463 -10.64 -22.55 -3.30
C ASP A 463 -9.27 -21.86 -3.06
N LEU A 464 -8.31 -22.60 -2.52
CA LEU A 464 -6.93 -22.17 -2.30
C LEU A 464 -5.93 -23.13 -2.92
N ASN A 465 -4.83 -22.60 -3.49
CA ASN A 465 -3.76 -23.42 -4.03
C ASN A 465 -2.48 -23.28 -3.20
N PHE A 466 -1.92 -24.41 -2.78
CA PHE A 466 -0.63 -24.51 -2.13
C PHE A 466 0.29 -25.47 -2.89
N HIS A 467 1.58 -25.13 -2.95
CA HIS A 467 2.59 -26.01 -3.52
C HIS A 467 3.11 -26.95 -2.42
N ARG A 468 3.14 -28.26 -2.71
CA ARG A 468 3.83 -29.25 -1.91
C ARG A 468 5.34 -29.00 -2.02
N PRO A 469 6.06 -28.86 -0.89
CA PRO A 469 7.52 -28.72 -0.89
C PRO A 469 8.22 -29.91 -1.57
N HIS A 470 9.34 -29.64 -2.25
CA HIS A 470 10.19 -30.63 -2.93
C HIS A 470 11.67 -30.21 -2.80
N PRO A 471 12.63 -31.13 -2.58
CA PRO A 471 12.52 -32.60 -2.62
C PRO A 471 11.93 -33.26 -1.37
N ASP A 472 12.03 -32.63 -0.20
CA ASP A 472 11.43 -33.14 1.04
C ASP A 472 10.02 -32.53 1.23
N PRO A 473 8.95 -33.32 1.37
CA PRO A 473 7.59 -32.83 1.56
C PRO A 473 7.32 -32.37 3.01
N SER A 474 8.27 -31.61 3.58
CA SER A 474 8.18 -31.00 4.90
C SER A 474 7.99 -29.48 4.74
N ILE A 475 7.03 -28.92 5.48
CA ILE A 475 6.73 -27.50 5.52
C ILE A 475 7.50 -26.90 6.69
N ASP A 476 8.50 -26.06 6.39
CA ASP A 476 9.23 -25.34 7.42
C ASP A 476 8.32 -24.32 8.15
N PRO A 477 8.66 -23.89 9.38
CA PRO A 477 7.84 -22.97 10.15
C PRO A 477 7.54 -21.62 9.47
N ILE A 478 8.43 -21.13 8.59
CA ILE A 478 8.23 -19.87 7.85
C ILE A 478 7.17 -20.09 6.78
N MET A 479 7.30 -21.17 6.00
CA MET A 479 6.32 -21.54 4.98
C MET A 479 4.95 -21.82 5.59
N LEU A 480 4.88 -22.50 6.73
CA LEU A 480 3.62 -22.76 7.43
C LEU A 480 2.89 -21.45 7.80
N ARG A 481 3.63 -20.42 8.25
CA ARG A 481 3.06 -19.09 8.54
C ARG A 481 2.62 -18.34 7.29
N ILE A 482 3.34 -18.47 6.17
CA ILE A 482 2.91 -17.90 4.89
C ILE A 482 1.57 -18.50 4.48
N MET A 483 1.39 -19.82 4.65
CA MET A 483 0.12 -20.49 4.41
C MET A 483 -0.98 -19.99 5.37
N GLY A 484 -0.66 -19.79 6.65
CA GLY A 484 -1.55 -19.17 7.64
C GLY A 484 -2.00 -17.75 7.28
N ARG A 485 -1.08 -16.89 6.82
CA ARG A 485 -1.41 -15.52 6.35
C ARG A 485 -2.39 -15.56 5.17
N ARG A 486 -2.23 -16.53 4.26
CA ARG A 486 -3.17 -16.73 3.15
C ARG A 486 -4.55 -17.18 3.64
N LEU A 487 -4.61 -18.06 4.64
CA LEU A 487 -5.88 -18.47 5.25
C LEU A 487 -6.56 -17.31 5.97
N ASN A 488 -5.80 -16.49 6.70
CA ASN A 488 -6.34 -15.27 7.33
C ASN A 488 -6.90 -14.30 6.29
N LYS A 489 -6.16 -14.02 5.21
CA LYS A 489 -6.61 -13.10 4.16
C LYS A 489 -7.93 -13.51 3.49
N TRP A 490 -8.15 -14.80 3.27
CA TRP A 490 -9.28 -15.29 2.47
C TRP A 490 -10.44 -15.86 3.30
N PHE A 491 -10.17 -16.31 4.51
CA PHE A 491 -11.14 -16.98 5.38
C PHE A 491 -11.25 -16.32 6.76
N GLU A 492 -10.45 -15.29 7.04
CA GLU A 492 -10.38 -14.60 8.34
C GLU A 492 -9.95 -15.53 9.48
N PHE A 493 -9.28 -16.63 9.15
CA PHE A 493 -8.76 -17.57 10.13
C PHE A 493 -7.58 -17.00 10.89
N ASP A 494 -7.61 -17.18 12.20
CA ASP A 494 -6.58 -16.76 13.14
C ASP A 494 -6.39 -17.83 14.23
N LYS A 495 -5.61 -17.48 15.25
CA LYS A 495 -5.30 -18.37 16.38
C LYS A 495 -6.55 -18.81 17.16
N ASP A 496 -7.58 -17.97 17.22
CA ASP A 496 -8.77 -18.17 18.04
C ASP A 496 -9.91 -18.83 17.25
N THR A 497 -9.71 -19.02 15.94
CA THR A 497 -10.63 -19.71 15.03
C THR A 497 -10.71 -21.22 15.31
N PHE A 498 -9.63 -21.86 15.73
CA PHE A 498 -9.58 -23.31 15.91
C PHE A 498 -9.68 -23.70 17.38
N VAL A 499 -10.51 -24.69 17.68
CA VAL A 499 -10.64 -25.25 19.04
C VAL A 499 -10.43 -26.76 19.01
N GLU A 500 -9.80 -27.29 20.05
CA GLU A 500 -9.60 -28.73 20.20
C GLU A 500 -10.92 -29.42 20.54
N ARG A 501 -11.32 -30.41 19.73
CA ARG A 501 -12.51 -31.21 19.97
C ARG A 501 -12.34 -32.06 21.23
N GLU A 502 -13.24 -31.91 22.19
CA GLU A 502 -13.26 -32.77 23.39
C GLU A 502 -13.47 -34.23 22.99
N LYS A 503 -12.66 -35.13 23.55
CA LYS A 503 -12.75 -36.56 23.32
C LYS A 503 -13.97 -37.08 24.08
N VAL A 504 -15.13 -37.17 23.43
CA VAL A 504 -16.27 -37.91 23.99
C VAL A 504 -15.83 -39.37 24.12
N GLU A 505 -15.60 -39.81 25.35
CA GLU A 505 -15.31 -41.21 25.65
C GLU A 505 -16.49 -42.05 25.18
N ALA A 506 -16.23 -42.89 24.18
CA ALA A 506 -17.08 -44.02 23.83
C ALA A 506 -17.02 -45.05 24.97
N SER A 507 -17.78 -44.80 26.02
CA SER A 507 -17.97 -45.72 27.16
C SER A 507 -19.41 -45.63 27.64
N LYS A 508 -20.38 -45.80 26.72
CA LYS A 508 -21.78 -46.11 27.06
C LYS A 508 -22.54 -46.80 25.91
N GLU A 509 -21.91 -47.80 25.28
CA GLU A 509 -22.61 -48.78 24.43
C GLU A 509 -22.29 -50.22 24.86
N GLN A 510 -22.10 -50.41 26.18
CA GLN A 510 -21.89 -51.73 26.80
C GLN A 510 -22.78 -51.96 28.04
N SER A 511 -23.92 -51.26 28.15
CA SER A 511 -24.93 -51.50 29.21
C SER A 511 -26.38 -51.69 28.72
N LEU A 512 -26.58 -51.96 27.42
CA LEU A 512 -27.89 -52.39 26.88
C LEU A 512 -27.84 -53.82 26.30
N GLY A 513 -26.97 -54.64 26.89
CA GLY A 513 -26.81 -56.06 26.55
C GLY A 513 -26.69 -56.95 27.78
N GLN A 514 -27.43 -56.68 28.87
CA GLN A 514 -27.67 -57.63 29.96
C GLN A 514 -28.83 -57.15 30.85
N LEU A 515 -29.99 -57.78 30.63
CA LEU A 515 -31.24 -57.92 31.41
C LEU A 515 -32.33 -58.15 30.33
N ARG A 516 -32.97 -59.30 30.08
CA ARG A 516 -33.40 -60.44 30.90
C ARG A 516 -33.88 -60.09 32.30
#